data_AF-A0A9D8AM79-F1
#
_entry.id   AF-A0A9D8AM79-F1
#
_cell.length_a   1.000
_cell.length_b   1.000
_cell.length_c   1.000
_cell.angle_alpha   90.00
_cell.angle_beta   90.00
_cell.angle_gamma   90.00
#
_symmetry.space_group_name_H-M   'P 1'
#
loop_
_entity.id
_entity.type
_entity.pdbx_description
1 polymer ?
#
loop_
_entity_poly.entity_id
_entity_poly.type
_entity_poly.pdbx_seq_one_letter_code
_entity_poly.pdbx_strand_id
1 'polypeptide(L)'
;MAKKQKKTKKILQETSKDIPVDLPPPIQDILNDIPESKRQSALQKFEFIYSYIGIIPPPDDLREYDKIIPRGADRIMIQAEQQSAHRIELEKRAINSQISQSRTGQWMAFIIALVSLELLIFWLQQAKKRLRVF
;
A
#
# COMPACT_ATOMS: atom_id res chain seq x y z
N MET A 1 -6.83 -13.37 16.18
CA MET A 1 -5.97 -12.78 15.12
C MET A 1 -5.49 -13.79 14.05
N ALA A 2 -5.74 -15.09 14.18
CA ALA A 2 -5.27 -16.13 13.23
C ALA A 2 -6.08 -16.25 11.91
N LYS A 3 -7.29 -15.67 11.80
CA LYS A 3 -8.12 -15.76 10.59
C LYS A 3 -7.69 -14.84 9.44
N LYS A 4 -7.03 -13.71 9.77
CA LYS A 4 -6.61 -12.71 8.77
C LYS A 4 -5.40 -13.19 7.96
N GLN A 5 -4.43 -13.86 8.61
CA GLN A 5 -3.26 -14.46 7.94
C GLN A 5 -3.63 -15.64 7.02
N LYS A 6 -4.66 -16.43 7.38
CA LYS A 6 -5.15 -17.54 6.53
C LYS A 6 -5.81 -17.01 5.24
N LYS A 7 -6.51 -15.88 5.31
CA LYS A 7 -7.13 -15.23 4.14
C LYS A 7 -6.06 -14.61 3.22
N THR A 8 -5.04 -13.96 3.77
CA THR A 8 -3.92 -13.42 2.98
C THR A 8 -3.09 -14.50 2.30
N LYS A 9 -2.79 -15.63 2.98
CA LYS A 9 -2.12 -16.78 2.34
C LYS A 9 -2.97 -17.43 1.24
N LYS A 10 -4.29 -17.45 1.40
CA LYS A 10 -5.22 -17.97 0.38
C LYS A 10 -5.31 -17.05 -0.84
N ILE A 11 -5.35 -15.73 -0.62
CA ILE A 11 -5.34 -14.72 -1.70
C ILE A 11 -4.01 -14.76 -2.49
N LEU A 12 -2.88 -14.97 -1.82
CA LEU A 12 -1.58 -15.12 -2.49
C LEU A 12 -1.47 -16.43 -3.29
N GLN A 13 -2.13 -17.51 -2.85
CA GLN A 13 -2.18 -18.79 -3.58
C GLN A 13 -3.19 -18.81 -4.74
N GLU A 14 -4.29 -18.06 -4.64
CA GLU A 14 -5.24 -17.87 -5.74
C GLU A 14 -4.67 -16.90 -6.79
N THR A 15 -4.00 -15.83 -6.37
CA THR A 15 -3.33 -14.89 -7.30
C THR A 15 -2.11 -15.51 -8.00
N SER A 16 -1.48 -16.54 -7.44
CA SER A 16 -0.40 -17.29 -8.13
C SER A 16 -0.92 -18.34 -9.12
N LYS A 17 -2.21 -18.72 -9.06
CA LYS A 17 -2.81 -19.72 -9.95
C LYS A 17 -3.46 -19.12 -11.18
N ASP A 18 -3.88 -17.85 -11.10
CA ASP A 18 -4.61 -17.16 -12.16
C ASP A 18 -3.89 -15.87 -12.61
N ILE A 19 -2.57 -15.95 -12.79
CA ILE A 19 -1.96 -15.14 -13.85
C ILE A 19 -1.98 -16.07 -15.05
N PRO A 20 -2.88 -15.89 -16.02
CA PRO A 20 -2.70 -16.51 -17.33
C PRO A 20 -1.34 -16.00 -17.80
N VAL A 21 -0.33 -16.87 -17.73
CA VAL A 21 0.89 -16.68 -18.51
C VAL A 21 0.46 -16.98 -19.95
N ASP A 22 -0.41 -16.14 -20.49
CA ASP A 22 -0.67 -16.10 -21.91
C ASP A 22 0.51 -15.32 -22.48
N LEU A 23 1.62 -16.05 -22.60
CA LEU A 23 2.82 -15.53 -23.22
C LEU A 23 2.38 -15.05 -24.60
N PRO A 24 2.62 -13.77 -24.97
CA PRO A 24 2.31 -13.31 -26.31
C PRO A 24 2.90 -14.31 -27.32
N PRO A 25 2.15 -14.63 -28.40
CA PRO A 25 2.44 -15.75 -29.30
C PRO A 25 3.90 -15.87 -29.79
N PRO A 26 4.70 -14.79 -29.96
CA PRO A 26 6.10 -14.91 -30.38
C PRO A 26 7.00 -15.73 -29.44
N ILE A 27 6.58 -16.00 -28.19
CA ILE A 27 7.42 -16.69 -27.21
C ILE A 27 7.22 -18.22 -27.26
N GLN A 28 6.10 -18.70 -27.78
CA GLN A 28 5.80 -20.14 -27.85
C GLN A 28 6.72 -20.85 -28.85
N ASP A 29 7.02 -20.20 -29.99
CA ASP A 29 7.92 -20.73 -31.01
C ASP A 29 9.38 -20.82 -30.52
N ILE A 30 9.81 -19.86 -29.70
CA ILE A 30 11.16 -19.83 -29.11
C ILE A 30 11.34 -20.93 -28.05
N LEU A 31 10.26 -21.33 -27.38
CA LEU A 31 10.32 -22.35 -26.32
C LEU A 31 10.44 -23.78 -26.87
N ASN A 32 9.93 -24.03 -28.07
CA ASN A 32 9.97 -25.34 -28.74
C ASN A 32 11.36 -25.69 -29.29
N ASP A 33 12.19 -24.68 -29.60
CA ASP A 33 13.59 -24.86 -30.03
C ASP A 33 14.57 -25.03 -28.86
N ILE A 34 14.11 -24.89 -27.61
CA ILE A 34 14.94 -25.01 -26.42
C ILE A 34 14.83 -26.44 -25.85
N PRO A 35 15.92 -27.22 -25.82
CA PRO A 35 15.91 -28.56 -25.22
C PRO A 35 15.51 -28.48 -23.73
N GLU A 36 14.74 -29.46 -23.27
CA GLU A 36 14.14 -29.59 -21.92
C GLU A 36 15.07 -29.16 -20.77
N SER A 37 16.38 -29.42 -20.90
CA SER A 37 17.41 -29.09 -19.90
C SER A 37 17.68 -27.60 -19.70
N LYS A 38 17.31 -26.74 -20.64
CA LYS A 38 17.50 -25.27 -20.57
C LYS A 38 16.20 -24.50 -20.31
N ARG A 39 15.05 -25.19 -20.27
CA ARG A 39 13.75 -24.55 -20.02
C ARG A 39 13.68 -23.91 -18.63
N GLN A 40 14.32 -24.53 -17.64
CA GLN A 40 14.39 -23.96 -16.29
C GLN A 40 15.16 -22.63 -16.26
N SER A 41 16.26 -22.51 -17.01
CA SER A 41 17.00 -21.26 -17.15
C SER A 41 16.23 -20.20 -17.95
N ALA A 42 15.40 -20.62 -18.91
CA ALA A 42 14.55 -19.71 -19.69
C ALA A 42 13.41 -19.15 -18.82
N LEU A 43 12.72 -19.98 -18.04
CA LEU A 43 11.67 -19.56 -17.11
C LEU A 43 12.21 -18.58 -16.05
N GLN A 44 13.42 -18.83 -15.55
CA GLN A 44 14.08 -17.90 -14.61
C GLN A 44 14.35 -16.53 -15.23
N LYS A 45 14.72 -16.46 -16.52
CA LYS A 45 14.88 -15.18 -17.24
C LYS A 45 13.54 -14.49 -17.49
N PHE A 46 12.47 -15.24 -17.73
CA PHE A 46 11.12 -14.69 -17.86
C PHE A 46 10.60 -14.11 -16.55
N GLU A 47 10.78 -14.79 -15.42
CA GLU A 47 10.42 -14.25 -14.10
C GLU A 47 11.13 -12.93 -13.79
N PHE A 48 12.37 -12.77 -14.28
CA PHE A 48 13.13 -11.54 -14.16
C PHE A 48 12.44 -10.39 -14.90
N ILE A 49 12.06 -10.58 -16.17
CA ILE A 49 11.39 -9.57 -17.01
C ILE A 49 10.05 -9.10 -16.40
N TYR A 50 9.24 -10.02 -15.87
CA TYR A 50 7.94 -9.69 -15.26
C TYR A 50 8.04 -9.05 -13.88
N SER A 51 9.16 -9.22 -13.15
CA SER A 51 9.38 -8.52 -11.87
C SER A 51 9.71 -7.04 -12.04
N TYR A 52 10.10 -6.59 -13.24
CA TYR A 52 10.38 -5.18 -13.56
C TYR A 52 9.11 -4.36 -13.87
N ILE A 53 7.96 -4.72 -13.29
CA ILE A 53 6.80 -3.83 -13.24
C ILE A 53 6.99 -2.85 -12.08
N GLY A 54 8.09 -2.11 -12.14
CA GLY A 54 8.39 -0.95 -11.31
C GLY A 54 8.37 0.32 -12.18
N ILE A 55 8.40 1.49 -11.54
CA ILE A 55 8.40 2.80 -12.22
C ILE A 55 9.67 3.00 -13.09
N ILE A 56 10.65 2.09 -13.01
CA ILE A 56 11.96 2.21 -13.65
C ILE A 56 12.18 1.03 -14.61
N PRO A 57 12.49 1.29 -15.89
CA PRO A 57 12.78 0.24 -16.87
C PRO A 57 14.11 -0.46 -16.56
N PRO A 58 14.34 -1.66 -17.13
CA PRO A 58 15.60 -2.38 -17.00
C PRO A 58 16.81 -1.51 -17.39
N PRO A 59 18.00 -1.73 -16.79
CA PRO A 59 19.20 -0.97 -17.12
C PRO A 59 19.59 -0.99 -18.60
N ASP A 60 19.35 -2.12 -19.27
CA ASP A 60 19.62 -2.25 -20.71
C ASP A 60 18.69 -1.36 -21.55
N ASP A 61 17.41 -1.29 -21.18
CA ASP A 61 16.42 -0.43 -21.84
C ASP A 61 16.67 1.05 -21.53
N LEU A 62 17.03 1.40 -20.28
CA LEU A 62 17.45 2.76 -19.90
C LEU A 62 18.59 3.26 -20.80
N ARG A 63 19.57 2.40 -21.11
CA ARG A 63 20.67 2.73 -22.01
C ARG A 63 20.21 2.90 -23.46
N GLU A 64 19.18 2.18 -23.90
CA GLU A 64 18.58 2.39 -25.22
C GLU A 64 17.83 3.73 -25.30
N TYR A 65 17.10 4.10 -24.26
CA TYR A 65 16.41 5.39 -24.19
C TYR A 65 17.36 6.57 -24.32
N ASP A 66 18.59 6.46 -23.79
CA ASP A 66 19.60 7.52 -23.90
C ASP A 66 20.18 7.66 -25.32
N LYS A 67 20.13 6.60 -26.13
CA LYS A 67 20.54 6.61 -27.54
C LYS A 67 19.48 7.26 -28.44
N ILE A 68 18.20 7.08 -28.11
CA ILE A 68 17.07 7.57 -28.91
C ILE A 68 16.71 9.01 -28.53
N ILE A 69 16.80 9.34 -27.24
CA ILE A 69 16.44 10.63 -26.68
C ILE A 69 17.63 11.14 -25.88
N PRO A 70 18.12 12.36 -26.14
CA PRO A 70 19.19 12.94 -25.33
C PRO A 70 18.80 12.96 -23.84
N ARG A 71 19.65 12.38 -22.99
CA ARG A 71 19.43 12.26 -21.53
C ARG A 71 18.13 11.51 -21.19
N GLY A 72 17.72 10.56 -22.02
CA GLY A 72 16.48 9.79 -21.85
C GLY A 72 16.46 9.00 -20.54
N ALA A 73 17.57 8.34 -20.19
CA ALA A 73 17.69 7.56 -18.97
C ALA A 73 17.50 8.45 -17.71
N ASP A 74 18.21 9.58 -17.68
CA ASP A 74 18.18 10.55 -16.57
C ASP A 74 16.77 11.11 -16.34
N ARG A 75 16.06 11.45 -17.43
CA ARG A 75 14.67 11.95 -17.34
C ARG A 75 13.71 10.93 -16.75
N ILE A 76 13.87 9.65 -17.10
CA ILE A 76 13.04 8.56 -16.55
C ILE A 76 13.32 8.39 -15.05
N MET A 77 14.59 8.42 -14.65
CA MET A 77 14.99 8.30 -13.24
C MET A 77 14.45 9.47 -12.40
N ILE A 78 14.56 10.70 -12.90
CA ILE A 78 13.99 11.89 -12.25
C ILE A 78 12.47 11.77 -12.12
N GLN A 79 11.79 11.31 -13.17
CA GLN A 79 10.35 11.10 -13.12
C GLN A 79 9.98 10.07 -12.05
N ALA A 80 10.72 8.96 -11.95
CA ALA A 80 10.50 7.93 -10.95
C ALA A 80 10.71 8.46 -9.52
N GLU A 81 11.75 9.27 -9.31
CA GLU A 81 12.03 9.93 -8.04
C GLU A 81 10.90 10.90 -7.66
N GLN A 82 10.45 11.72 -8.60
CA GLN A 82 9.34 12.67 -8.37
C GLN A 82 8.03 11.95 -8.02
N GLN A 83 7.70 10.85 -8.71
CA GLN A 83 6.53 10.04 -8.38
C GLN A 83 6.63 9.44 -6.98
N SER A 84 7.82 8.96 -6.61
CA SER A 84 8.09 8.42 -5.27
C SER A 84 7.97 9.51 -4.20
N ALA A 85 8.54 10.68 -4.44
CA ALA A 85 8.45 11.83 -3.54
C ALA A 85 7.01 12.31 -3.35
N HIS A 86 6.22 12.40 -4.43
CA HIS A 86 4.81 12.76 -4.37
C HIS A 86 4.00 11.74 -3.57
N ARG A 87 4.23 10.44 -3.79
CA ARG A 87 3.59 9.37 -3.01
C ARG A 87 3.92 9.49 -1.51
N ILE A 88 5.19 9.68 -1.17
CA ILE A 88 5.64 9.88 0.22
C ILE A 88 4.95 11.11 0.84
N GLU A 89 4.81 12.20 0.08
CA GLU A 89 4.15 13.40 0.55
C GLU A 89 2.66 13.15 0.85
N LEU A 90 1.94 12.48 -0.06
CA LEU A 90 0.53 12.13 0.15
C LEU A 90 0.34 11.22 1.36
N GLU A 91 1.22 10.21 1.54
CA GLU A 91 1.20 9.33 2.71
C GLU A 91 1.41 10.12 4.00
N LYS A 92 2.39 11.04 4.03
CA LYS A 92 2.63 11.93 5.18
C LYS A 92 1.41 12.79 5.49
N ARG A 93 0.80 13.42 4.47
CA ARG A 93 -0.39 14.25 4.63
C ARG A 93 -1.57 13.44 5.17
N ALA A 94 -1.79 12.23 4.67
CA ALA A 94 -2.86 11.34 5.13
C ALA A 94 -2.66 10.87 6.58
N ILE A 95 -1.43 10.54 6.97
CA ILE A 95 -1.10 10.18 8.35
C ILE A 95 -1.33 11.37 9.28
N ASN A 96 -0.85 12.55 8.89
CA ASN A 96 -0.99 13.77 9.70
C ASN A 96 -2.47 14.17 9.86
N SER A 97 -3.27 14.08 8.80
CA SER A 97 -4.70 14.38 8.88
C SER A 97 -5.41 13.39 9.83
N GLN A 98 -5.08 12.10 9.74
CA GLN A 98 -5.63 11.09 10.64
C GLN A 98 -5.26 11.32 12.11
N ILE A 99 -4.01 11.71 12.40
CA ILE A 99 -3.57 12.08 13.75
C ILE A 99 -4.34 13.31 14.25
N SER A 100 -4.48 14.34 13.42
CA SER A 100 -5.20 15.56 13.79
C SER A 100 -6.67 15.30 14.09
N GLN A 101 -7.34 14.50 13.25
CA GLN A 101 -8.74 14.13 13.44
C GLN A 101 -8.95 13.30 14.71
N SER A 102 -8.02 12.38 14.99
CA SER A 102 -8.01 11.61 16.24
C SER A 102 -7.86 12.50 17.48
N ARG A 103 -6.90 13.45 17.46
CA ARG A 103 -6.71 14.40 18.57
C ARG A 103 -7.95 15.25 18.82
N THR A 104 -8.56 15.80 17.77
CA THR A 104 -9.77 16.63 17.91
C THR A 104 -10.93 15.81 18.50
N GLY A 105 -11.13 14.59 18.02
CA GLY A 105 -12.15 13.68 18.57
C GLY A 105 -11.93 13.34 20.04
N GLN A 106 -10.67 13.07 20.43
CA GLN A 106 -10.31 12.81 21.83
C GLN A 106 -10.58 14.01 22.73
N TRP A 107 -10.24 15.22 22.29
CA TRP A 107 -10.52 16.45 23.05
C TRP A 107 -12.01 16.71 23.21
N MET A 108 -12.80 16.54 22.14
CA MET A 108 -14.26 16.67 22.22
C MET A 108 -14.86 15.63 23.18
N ALA A 109 -14.42 14.38 23.11
CA ALA A 109 -14.88 13.33 24.02
C ALA A 109 -14.49 13.62 25.48
N PHE A 110 -13.29 14.15 25.71
CA PHE A 110 -12.83 14.55 27.04
C PHE A 110 -13.71 15.67 27.64
N ILE A 111 -14.04 16.69 26.85
CA ILE A 111 -14.93 17.78 27.30
C ILE A 111 -16.33 17.25 27.61
N ILE A 112 -16.90 16.42 26.74
CA ILE A 112 -18.22 15.81 26.96
C ILE A 112 -18.22 14.95 28.23
N ALA A 113 -17.15 14.17 28.46
CA ALA A 113 -16.99 13.38 29.66
C ALA A 113 -16.96 14.25 30.93
N LEU A 114 -16.20 15.35 30.94
CA LEU A 114 -16.17 16.28 32.07
C LEU A 114 -17.55 16.89 32.36
N VAL A 115 -18.24 17.39 31.33
CA VAL A 115 -19.57 18.01 31.49
C VAL A 115 -20.58 16.99 32.02
N SER A 116 -20.59 15.76 31.49
CA SER A 116 -21.50 14.70 31.97
C SER A 116 -21.24 14.31 33.43
N LEU A 117 -19.97 14.29 33.86
CA LEU A 117 -19.62 14.03 35.26
C LEU A 117 -20.07 15.15 36.19
N GLU A 118 -19.86 16.41 35.80
CA GLU A 118 -20.31 17.57 36.58
C GLU A 118 -21.83 17.58 36.75
N LEU A 119 -22.58 17.29 35.68
CA LEU A 119 -24.04 17.18 35.71
C LEU A 119 -24.50 16.05 36.64
N LEU A 120 -23.83 14.90 36.61
CA LEU A 120 -24.14 13.77 37.48
C LEU A 120 -23.91 14.11 38.95
N ILE A 121 -22.78 14.75 39.27
CA ILE A 121 -22.44 15.18 40.62
C ILE A 121 -23.47 16.20 41.13
N PHE A 122 -23.80 17.20 40.30
CA PHE A 122 -24.81 18.21 40.62
C PHE A 122 -26.18 17.57 40.91
N TRP A 123 -26.59 16.60 40.08
CA TRP A 123 -27.85 15.89 40.25
C TRP A 123 -27.89 15.09 41.56
N LEU A 124 -26.80 14.38 41.90
CA LEU A 124 -26.68 13.67 43.18
C LEU A 124 -26.73 14.61 44.39
N GLN A 125 -26.11 15.79 44.30
CA GLN A 125 -26.18 16.79 45.36
C GLN A 125 -27.61 17.31 45.56
N GLN A 126 -28.34 17.59 44.47
CA GLN A 126 -29.75 17.98 44.51
C GLN A 126 -30.63 16.90 45.15
N ALA A 127 -30.48 15.64 44.72
CA ALA A 127 -31.24 14.51 45.28
C ALA A 127 -31.00 14.38 46.80
N LYS A 128 -29.74 14.47 47.24
CA LYS A 128 -29.39 14.40 48.67
C LYS A 128 -29.93 15.58 49.47
N LYS A 129 -29.99 16.79 48.90
CA LYS A 129 -30.63 17.95 49.55
C LYS A 129 -32.14 17.71 49.70
N ARG A 130 -32.79 17.20 48.66
CA ARG A 130 -34.24 16.94 48.66
C ARG A 130 -34.66 15.93 49.72
N LEU A 131 -33.89 14.86 49.91
CA LEU A 131 -34.13 13.84 50.95
C LEU A 131 -33.93 14.33 52.40
N ARG A 132 -33.20 15.43 52.61
CA ARG A 132 -32.88 15.96 53.95
C ARG A 132 -33.89 16.99 54.47
N VAL A 133 -34.80 17.42 53.59
CA VAL A 133 -35.84 18.43 53.88
C VAL A 133 -37.19 17.76 54.20
N PHE A 134 -37.29 16.44 54.01
CA PHE A 134 -38.37 15.59 54.52
C PHE A 134 -37.89 14.85 55.77
#